data_AF-A0A8K1VEV2-F1
#
_entry.id   AF-A0A8K1VEV2-F1
#
_cell.length_a   1.000
_cell.length_b   1.000
_cell.length_c   1.000
_cell.angle_alpha   90.00
_cell.angle_beta   90.00
_cell.angle_gamma   90.00
#
_symmetry.space_group_name_H-M   'P 1'
#
loop_
_entity.id
_entity.type
_entity.pdbx_description
1 polymer ?
#
loop_
_entity_poly.entity_id
_entity_poly.type
_entity_poly.pdbx_seq_one_letter_code
_entity_poly.pdbx_strand_id
1 'polypeptide(L)'
;MPTMKQLIRNTRQPIRNVTKSPALRGCPQRRGTCTRVYVRLVQIHRLRQKKGNIGDRYMTYLSTFPTITPKKPNSALRKVARVRLTSGFEITAYIPGIGHNLQEHSVVLVRGGRVKDLPGVRYHIVRGTLDAVGVKDRQQGRSSALSYGAKKPK
;
A
#
# COMPACT_ATOMS: atom_id res chain seq x y z
N MET A 1 -9.61 -45.18 0.58
CA MET A 1 -11.03 -44.75 0.68
C MET A 1 -11.54 -45.11 2.06
N PRO A 2 -12.06 -44.16 2.87
CA PRO A 2 -12.44 -44.45 4.26
C PRO A 2 -13.75 -45.23 4.34
N THR A 3 -13.84 -46.15 5.32
CA THR A 3 -15.02 -46.98 5.56
C THR A 3 -16.11 -46.21 6.31
N MET A 4 -17.37 -46.64 6.19
CA MET A 4 -18.50 -46.00 6.86
C MET A 4 -18.33 -45.94 8.39
N LYS A 5 -17.81 -47.02 9.00
CA LYS A 5 -17.48 -47.09 10.44
C LYS A 5 -16.36 -46.11 10.85
N GLN A 6 -15.49 -45.69 9.93
CA GLN A 6 -14.49 -44.64 10.17
C GLN A 6 -15.12 -43.25 10.12
N LEU A 7 -16.08 -43.01 9.22
CA LEU A 7 -16.81 -41.74 9.14
C LEU A 7 -17.77 -41.52 10.31
N ILE A 8 -18.36 -42.60 10.84
CA ILE A 8 -19.20 -42.56 12.05
C ILE A 8 -18.35 -42.25 13.30
N ARG A 9 -17.14 -42.81 13.40
CA ARG A 9 -16.22 -42.54 14.52
C ARG A 9 -15.54 -41.18 14.42
N ASN A 10 -15.13 -40.78 13.23
CA ASN A 10 -14.45 -39.52 12.94
C ASN A 10 -15.19 -38.78 11.83
N THR A 11 -16.00 -37.79 12.20
CA THR A 11 -16.71 -36.95 11.23
C THR A 11 -15.73 -36.15 10.37
N ARG A 12 -16.02 -36.01 9.08
CA ARG A 12 -15.22 -35.14 8.19
C ARG A 12 -15.31 -33.70 8.69
N GLN A 13 -14.15 -33.07 8.86
CA GLN A 13 -14.10 -31.67 9.23
C GLN A 13 -14.15 -30.79 7.97
N PRO A 14 -14.92 -29.70 7.98
CA PRO A 14 -14.93 -28.76 6.87
C PRO A 14 -13.57 -28.09 6.73
N ILE A 15 -13.12 -27.90 5.48
CA ILE A 15 -11.86 -27.19 5.20
C ILE A 15 -12.05 -25.72 5.57
N ARG A 16 -11.28 -25.24 6.54
CA ARG A 16 -11.31 -23.84 6.98
C ARG A 16 -10.53 -22.97 6.00
N ASN A 17 -11.21 -22.06 5.32
CA ASN A 17 -10.58 -21.08 4.43
C ASN A 17 -10.20 -19.81 5.20
N VAL A 18 -8.94 -19.39 5.08
CA VAL A 18 -8.45 -18.15 5.72
C VAL A 18 -8.59 -16.98 4.76
N THR A 19 -9.03 -15.83 5.27
CA THR A 19 -9.19 -14.63 4.45
C THR A 19 -7.85 -14.09 3.97
N LYS A 20 -7.83 -13.61 2.73
CA LYS A 20 -6.64 -12.97 2.13
C LYS A 20 -6.36 -11.57 2.69
N SER A 21 -7.24 -11.02 3.53
CA SER A 21 -7.17 -9.67 4.09
C SER A 21 -7.58 -9.64 5.58
N PRO A 22 -6.82 -10.29 6.49
CA PRO A 22 -7.21 -10.43 7.89
C PRO A 22 -7.31 -9.10 8.65
N ALA A 23 -6.51 -8.09 8.29
CA ALA A 23 -6.45 -6.81 9.01
C ALA A 23 -7.73 -5.96 8.87
N LEU A 24 -8.55 -6.25 7.86
CA LEU A 24 -9.82 -5.55 7.65
C LEU A 24 -10.96 -6.06 8.54
N ARG A 25 -10.80 -7.23 9.18
CA ARG A 25 -11.83 -7.88 10.03
C ARG A 25 -13.21 -7.95 9.35
N GLY A 26 -13.25 -8.38 8.08
CA GLY A 26 -14.50 -8.53 7.30
C GLY A 26 -15.03 -7.24 6.66
N CYS A 27 -14.50 -6.05 7.00
CA CYS A 27 -14.90 -4.81 6.35
C CYS A 27 -14.34 -4.72 4.91
N PRO A 28 -15.09 -4.17 3.94
CA PRO A 28 -14.61 -4.02 2.56
C PRO A 28 -13.46 -3.00 2.45
N GLN A 29 -13.56 -1.93 3.24
CA GLN A 29 -12.59 -0.84 3.31
C GLN A 29 -12.43 -0.43 4.78
N ARG A 30 -11.24 0.02 5.15
CA ARG A 30 -10.97 0.47 6.51
C ARG A 30 -10.06 1.68 6.55
N ARG A 31 -10.44 2.65 7.38
CA ARG A 31 -9.65 3.85 7.64
C ARG A 31 -8.39 3.51 8.41
N GLY A 32 -7.29 4.17 8.09
CA GLY A 32 -6.04 4.14 8.85
C GLY A 32 -5.24 5.43 8.67
N THR A 33 -4.19 5.56 9.47
CA THR A 33 -3.26 6.69 9.43
C THR A 33 -1.90 6.22 8.94
N CYS A 34 -1.27 7.00 8.08
CA CYS A 34 0.08 6.70 7.60
C CYS A 34 1.07 6.83 8.77
N THR A 35 1.79 5.75 9.07
CA THR A 35 2.85 5.75 10.08
C THR A 35 4.20 5.97 9.40
N ARG A 36 4.99 6.91 9.93
CA ARG A 36 6.36 7.14 9.49
C ARG A 36 7.22 5.96 9.90
N VAL A 37 7.42 4.98 9.02
CA VAL A 37 8.47 3.99 9.25
C VAL A 37 9.72 4.49 8.54
N TYR A 38 10.53 5.25 9.28
CA TYR A 38 11.94 5.40 8.95
C TYR A 38 12.56 4.00 8.86
N VAL A 39 12.91 3.60 7.65
CA VAL A 39 14.05 2.72 7.42
C VAL A 39 14.69 3.32 6.17
N ARG A 40 15.80 4.05 6.24
CA ARG A 40 17.07 3.60 6.80
C ARG A 40 18.02 4.81 6.84
N LEU A 41 18.32 5.35 8.03
CA LEU A 41 19.63 5.99 8.24
C LEU A 41 20.65 4.84 8.22
N VAL A 42 21.15 4.48 7.04
CA VAL A 42 22.44 3.80 6.94
C VAL A 42 23.41 4.83 6.38
N GLN A 43 24.27 5.27 7.27
CA GLN A 43 25.51 6.03 7.06
C GLN A 43 25.40 7.41 6.39
N ILE A 44 25.26 8.42 7.25
CA ILE A 44 26.06 9.63 7.15
C ILE A 44 27.53 9.19 7.21
N HIS A 45 28.22 9.06 6.08
CA HIS A 45 29.66 9.34 6.00
C HIS A 45 30.05 9.72 4.56
N ARG A 46 30.29 11.03 4.39
CA ARG A 46 31.11 11.71 3.38
C ARG A 46 30.88 11.35 1.91
N LEU A 47 30.08 12.16 1.22
CA LEU A 47 30.50 12.65 -0.09
C LEU A 47 30.70 14.16 -0.02
N ARG A 48 31.99 14.47 0.12
CA ARG A 48 32.68 15.74 -0.03
C ARG A 48 32.04 16.61 -1.13
N GLN A 49 31.73 17.85 -0.76
CA GLN A 49 31.20 18.89 -1.63
C GLN A 49 32.00 18.99 -2.94
N LYS A 50 31.32 18.90 -4.08
CA LYS A 50 31.76 19.57 -5.30
C LYS A 50 30.71 20.61 -5.66
N LYS A 51 31.16 21.87 -5.66
CA LYS A 51 30.45 23.07 -6.12
C LYS A 51 29.86 22.83 -7.51
N GLY A 52 28.60 23.21 -7.71
CA GLY A 52 27.95 23.22 -9.03
C GLY A 52 26.48 23.63 -8.98
N ASN A 53 26.24 24.88 -9.36
CA ASN A 53 25.00 25.50 -9.87
C ASN A 53 23.79 25.70 -8.94
N ILE A 54 23.62 26.98 -8.59
CA ILE A 54 22.45 27.63 -7.99
C ILE A 54 21.37 27.72 -9.08
N GLY A 55 20.49 26.71 -9.16
CA GLY A 55 19.40 26.70 -10.15
C GLY A 55 18.31 25.65 -9.87
N ASP A 56 18.67 24.53 -9.27
CA ASP A 56 17.74 23.41 -9.06
C ASP A 56 17.27 23.24 -7.60
N ARG A 57 17.21 24.35 -6.85
CA ARG A 57 16.70 24.34 -5.46
C ARG A 57 15.23 24.74 -5.39
N TYR A 58 14.36 23.95 -6.00
CA TYR A 58 12.94 23.96 -5.64
C TYR A 58 12.72 22.95 -4.51
N MET A 59 12.64 23.50 -3.30
CA MET A 59 12.05 22.94 -2.06
C MET A 59 11.46 21.52 -2.17
N THR A 60 12.26 20.48 -1.97
CA THR A 60 11.77 19.11 -1.69
C THR A 60 11.68 18.90 -0.17
N TYR A 61 10.70 19.51 0.50
CA TYR A 61 10.42 19.19 1.90
C TYR A 61 9.73 17.81 2.00
N LEU A 62 10.58 16.80 2.20
CA LEU A 62 10.47 15.74 3.21
C LEU A 62 9.11 15.06 3.42
N SER A 63 8.87 13.97 2.69
CA SER A 63 8.01 12.85 3.09
C SER A 63 8.16 11.72 2.06
N THR A 64 9.34 11.11 1.99
CA THR A 64 9.57 10.00 1.05
C THR A 64 9.01 8.73 1.69
N PHE A 65 7.80 8.35 1.28
CA PHE A 65 7.26 7.03 1.59
C PHE A 65 8.23 5.92 1.16
N PRO A 66 8.34 4.83 1.92
CA PRO A 66 9.27 3.76 1.59
C PRO A 66 8.95 3.18 0.20
N THR A 67 10.00 3.00 -0.60
CA THR A 67 9.92 2.29 -1.88
C THR A 67 10.41 0.87 -1.70
N ILE A 68 9.66 -0.12 -2.20
CA ILE A 68 10.05 -1.53 -2.16
C ILE A 68 10.38 -2.01 -3.58
N THR A 69 11.45 -2.79 -3.71
CA THR A 69 11.80 -3.47 -4.96
C THR A 69 10.96 -4.74 -5.13
N PRO A 70 10.44 -5.03 -6.33
CA PRO A 70 9.60 -6.19 -6.59
C PRO A 70 10.40 -7.50 -6.64
N LYS A 71 9.68 -8.61 -6.55
CA LYS A 71 10.22 -9.94 -6.81
C LYS A 71 10.65 -10.04 -8.29
N LYS A 72 11.82 -10.63 -8.54
CA LYS A 72 12.26 -11.07 -9.87
C LYS A 72 11.12 -11.88 -10.53
N PRO A 73 10.74 -11.65 -11.81
CA PRO A 73 11.51 -11.06 -12.92
C PRO A 73 11.44 -9.54 -13.04
N ASN A 74 10.55 -8.88 -12.30
CA ASN A 74 10.28 -7.46 -12.48
C ASN A 74 11.33 -6.59 -11.76
N SER A 75 11.57 -5.39 -12.28
CA SER A 75 12.41 -4.36 -11.67
C SER A 75 11.69 -3.01 -11.73
N ALA A 76 11.50 -2.36 -10.58
CA ALA A 76 10.90 -1.04 -10.44
C ALA A 76 11.01 -0.55 -8.99
N LEU A 77 10.85 0.75 -8.76
CA LEU A 77 10.60 1.29 -7.42
C LEU A 77 9.09 1.36 -7.20
N ARG A 78 8.58 0.51 -6.30
CA ARG A 78 7.15 0.50 -5.95
C ARG A 78 6.91 1.34 -4.70
N LYS A 79 6.05 2.35 -4.81
CA LYS A 79 5.66 3.21 -3.69
C LYS A 79 4.70 2.47 -2.76
N VAL A 80 5.03 2.42 -1.47
CA VAL A 80 4.16 1.82 -0.45
C VAL A 80 4.07 2.72 0.77
N ALA A 81 2.99 2.56 1.54
CA ALA A 81 2.81 3.22 2.83
C ALA A 81 2.67 2.21 3.95
N ARG A 82 3.26 2.51 5.09
CA ARG A 82 2.91 1.86 6.36
C ARG A 82 1.70 2.59 6.92
N VAL A 83 0.65 1.83 7.24
CA VAL A 83 -0.63 2.36 7.67
C VAL A 83 -1.07 1.62 8.92
N ARG A 84 -1.36 2.38 9.99
CA ARG A 84 -2.02 1.85 11.18
C ARG A 84 -3.52 1.97 10.99
N LEU A 85 -4.19 0.83 10.86
CA LEU A 85 -5.64 0.79 10.73
C LEU A 85 -6.33 1.10 12.06
N THR A 86 -7.57 1.55 11.96
CA THR A 86 -8.49 1.65 13.12
C THR A 86 -8.72 0.32 13.83
N SER A 87 -8.47 -0.82 13.18
CA SER A 87 -8.49 -2.15 13.80
C SER A 87 -7.28 -2.44 14.71
N GLY A 88 -6.31 -1.53 14.80
CA GLY A 88 -5.08 -1.68 15.58
C GLY A 88 -3.93 -2.33 14.81
N PHE A 89 -4.20 -2.94 13.66
CA PHE A 89 -3.18 -3.58 12.83
C PHE A 89 -2.34 -2.56 12.07
N GLU A 90 -1.03 -2.76 12.08
CA GLU A 90 -0.13 -2.07 11.17
C GLU A 90 0.13 -2.89 9.91
N ILE A 91 -0.15 -2.29 8.76
CA ILE A 91 -0.05 -2.95 7.47
C ILE A 91 0.81 -2.14 6.52
N THR A 92 1.35 -2.82 5.50
CA THR A 92 1.96 -2.17 4.35
C THR A 92 0.95 -2.16 3.20
N ALA A 93 0.58 -0.98 2.73
CA ALA A 93 -0.39 -0.76 1.67
C ALA A 93 0.29 -0.14 0.43
N TYR A 94 -0.10 -0.61 -0.75
CA TYR A 94 0.39 -0.07 -2.02
C TYR A 94 -0.31 1.23 -2.40
N ILE A 95 0.45 2.19 -2.94
CA ILE A 95 -0.07 3.45 -3.45
C ILE A 95 -0.23 3.34 -4.96
N PRO A 96 -1.46 3.27 -5.50
CA PRO A 96 -1.66 3.11 -6.94
C PRO A 96 -1.48 4.43 -7.70
N GLY A 97 -1.00 4.32 -8.94
CA GLY A 97 -0.90 5.44 -9.88
C GLY A 97 0.43 6.20 -9.83
N ILE A 98 0.51 7.28 -10.61
CA ILE A 98 1.69 8.13 -10.75
C ILE A 98 1.59 9.30 -9.75
N GLY A 99 2.69 9.60 -9.06
CA GLY A 99 2.70 10.60 -7.98
C GLY A 99 1.86 10.20 -6.75
N HIS A 100 2.04 10.92 -5.64
CA HIS A 100 1.14 10.91 -4.47
C HIS A 100 1.45 12.13 -3.59
N ASN A 101 0.46 12.57 -2.80
CA ASN A 101 0.56 13.69 -1.87
C ASN A 101 0.41 13.22 -0.41
N LEU A 102 0.56 11.93 -0.15
CA LEU A 102 0.44 11.45 1.23
C LEU A 102 1.63 11.97 2.01
N GLN A 103 1.40 12.21 3.29
CA GLN A 103 2.39 12.57 4.28
C GLN A 103 2.21 11.67 5.50
N GLU A 104 3.07 11.86 6.48
CA GLU A 104 2.92 11.22 7.78
C GLU A 104 1.61 11.67 8.43
N HIS A 105 0.99 10.77 9.17
CA HIS A 105 -0.31 11.01 9.82
C HIS A 105 -1.48 11.28 8.88
N SER A 106 -1.26 11.38 7.56
CA SER A 106 -2.35 11.45 6.59
C SER A 106 -3.31 10.28 6.78
N VAL A 107 -4.59 10.62 6.77
CA VAL A 107 -5.69 9.68 6.94
C VAL A 107 -6.04 9.11 5.56
N VAL A 108 -5.97 7.79 5.46
CA VAL A 108 -6.20 7.07 4.20
C VAL A 108 -7.23 5.97 4.37
N LEU A 109 -7.93 5.68 3.28
CA LEU A 109 -8.84 4.56 3.20
C LEU A 109 -8.15 3.39 2.51
N VAL A 110 -8.16 2.23 3.15
CA VAL A 110 -7.46 1.04 2.66
C VAL A 110 -8.48 -0.01 2.22
N ARG A 111 -8.22 -0.63 1.07
CA ARG A 111 -8.97 -1.78 0.55
C ARG A 111 -8.10 -3.03 0.46
N GLY A 112 -8.75 -4.19 0.45
CA GLY A 112 -8.08 -5.46 0.17
C GLY A 112 -7.59 -5.55 -1.28
N GLY A 113 -6.43 -6.19 -1.48
CA GLY A 113 -5.89 -6.49 -2.80
C GLY A 113 -4.40 -6.78 -2.72
N ARG A 114 -3.98 -7.97 -3.14
CA ARG A 114 -2.57 -8.36 -3.11
C ARG A 114 -1.85 -7.80 -4.33
N VAL A 115 -0.74 -7.12 -4.12
CA VAL A 115 0.19 -6.79 -5.19
C VAL A 115 1.01 -8.05 -5.50
N LYS A 116 0.84 -8.62 -6.70
CA LYS A 116 1.52 -9.87 -7.09
C LYS A 116 3.04 -9.73 -7.05
N ASP A 117 3.54 -8.55 -7.41
CA ASP A 117 4.97 -8.24 -7.49
C ASP A 117 5.66 -8.10 -6.13
N LEU A 118 4.93 -7.67 -5.10
CA LEU A 118 5.51 -7.32 -3.80
C LEU A 118 5.16 -8.38 -2.75
N PRO A 119 6.15 -9.06 -2.15
CA PRO A 119 5.88 -9.96 -1.03
C PRO A 119 5.37 -9.15 0.18
N GLY A 120 4.36 -9.68 0.87
CA GLY A 120 3.80 -9.06 2.09
C GLY A 120 2.83 -7.90 1.88
N VAL A 121 2.73 -7.31 0.68
CA VAL A 121 1.81 -6.20 0.39
C VAL A 121 0.45 -6.73 -0.07
N ARG A 122 -0.50 -6.77 0.88
CA ARG A 122 -1.85 -7.37 0.72
C ARG A 122 -2.99 -6.35 0.58
N TYR A 123 -2.65 -5.06 0.64
CA TYR A 123 -3.62 -3.98 0.71
C TYR A 123 -3.26 -2.85 -0.26
N HIS A 124 -4.27 -2.11 -0.69
CA HIS A 124 -4.13 -0.92 -1.52
C HIS A 124 -4.76 0.27 -0.84
N ILE A 125 -4.16 1.45 -1.02
CA ILE A 125 -4.79 2.72 -0.67
C ILE A 125 -5.78 3.10 -1.76
N VAL A 126 -6.98 3.51 -1.37
CA VAL A 126 -8.00 4.09 -2.25
C VAL A 126 -7.63 5.54 -2.55
N ARG A 127 -7.70 5.94 -3.82
CA ARG A 127 -7.36 7.30 -4.27
C ARG A 127 -8.63 8.11 -4.53
N GLY A 128 -8.52 9.43 -4.37
CA GLY A 128 -9.64 10.37 -4.46
C GLY A 128 -10.54 10.35 -3.22
N THR A 129 -10.04 9.88 -2.08
CA THR A 129 -10.80 9.76 -0.82
C THR A 129 -9.93 10.15 0.38
N LEU A 130 -10.49 10.87 1.35
CA LEU A 130 -9.75 11.44 2.50
C LEU A 130 -8.54 12.27 2.00
N ASP A 131 -7.38 12.13 2.62
CA ASP A 131 -6.17 12.90 2.25
C ASP A 131 -5.49 12.34 0.99
N ALA A 132 -5.91 11.16 0.52
CA ALA A 132 -5.39 10.55 -0.69
C ALA A 132 -6.00 11.21 -1.94
N VAL A 133 -5.38 12.27 -2.42
CA VAL A 133 -5.77 13.00 -3.65
C VAL A 133 -5.83 12.06 -4.87
N GLY A 134 -6.65 12.36 -5.88
CA GLY A 134 -6.65 11.65 -7.16
C GLY A 134 -5.32 11.75 -7.92
N VAL A 135 -5.13 10.92 -8.95
CA VAL A 135 -4.00 11.07 -9.89
C VAL A 135 -4.33 12.23 -10.85
N LYS A 136 -3.39 13.17 -11.01
CA LYS A 136 -3.52 14.31 -11.94
C LYS A 136 -3.50 13.82 -13.39
N ASP A 137 -4.21 14.53 -14.27
CA ASP A 137 -4.19 14.38 -15.73
C ASP A 137 -4.50 12.97 -16.26
N ARG A 138 -5.22 12.17 -15.47
CA ARG A 138 -5.64 10.81 -15.86
C ARG A 138 -6.92 10.90 -16.68
N GLN A 139 -6.86 10.56 -17.98
CA GLN A 139 -8.05 10.57 -18.85
C GLN A 139 -8.85 9.26 -18.82
N GLN A 140 -8.17 8.11 -18.66
CA GLN A 140 -8.76 6.77 -18.64
C GLN A 140 -8.66 6.09 -17.27
N GLY A 141 -9.62 5.22 -16.94
CA GLY A 141 -9.64 4.49 -15.65
C GLY A 141 -9.75 5.41 -14.44
N ARG A 142 -10.62 6.42 -14.50
CA ARG A 142 -10.65 7.55 -13.56
C ARG A 142 -11.32 7.26 -12.21
N SER A 143 -12.13 6.22 -12.10
CA SER A 143 -12.95 5.93 -10.91
C SER A 143 -12.13 5.82 -9.62
N SER A 144 -12.70 6.32 -8.51
CA SER A 144 -12.08 6.35 -7.18
C SER A 144 -12.06 4.99 -6.48
N ALA A 145 -13.16 4.23 -6.58
CA ALA A 145 -13.32 2.98 -5.85
C ALA A 145 -12.35 1.86 -6.30
N LEU A 146 -11.98 1.83 -7.59
CA LEU A 146 -11.17 0.75 -8.17
C LEU A 146 -9.79 1.19 -8.67
N SER A 147 -9.64 2.43 -9.14
CA SER A 147 -8.48 2.81 -9.96
C SER A 147 -7.66 3.95 -9.35
N TYR A 148 -8.03 5.21 -9.59
CA TYR A 148 -7.14 6.36 -9.36
C TYR A 148 -7.81 7.64 -8.85
N GLY A 149 -9.15 7.70 -8.78
CA GLY A 149 -9.88 8.81 -8.18
C GLY A 149 -9.71 10.17 -8.88
N ALA A 150 -9.55 10.18 -10.19
CA ALA A 150 -9.46 11.39 -11.00
C ALA A 150 -10.87 11.89 -11.38
N LYS A 151 -11.10 13.21 -11.28
CA LYS A 151 -12.38 13.81 -11.71
C LYS A 151 -12.49 13.85 -13.23
N LYS A 152 -13.70 13.92 -13.78
CA LYS A 152 -13.91 14.16 -15.22
C LYS A 152 -13.42 15.57 -15.54
N PRO A 153 -12.58 15.76 -16.57
CA PRO A 153 -12.28 17.10 -17.06
C PRO A 153 -13.58 17.77 -17.50
N LYS A 154 -13.67 19.08 -17.29
CA LYS A 154 -14.78 19.90 -17.78
C LYS A 154 -14.70 20.03 -19.29
#